data_AF-K1SZI3-F1
#
_entry.id   AF-K1SZI3-F1
#
_cell.length_a   1.000
_cell.length_b   1.000
_cell.length_c   1.000
_cell.angle_alpha   90.00
_cell.angle_beta   90.00
_cell.angle_gamma   90.00
#
_symmetry.space_group_name_H-M   'P 1'
#
loop_
_entity.id
_entity.type
_entity.pdbx_description
1 polymer ?
#
loop_
_entity_poly.entity_id
_entity_poly.type
_entity_poly.pdbx_seq_one_letter_code
_entity_poly.pdbx_strand_id
1 'polypeptide(L)'
;FFIRTVQLAKGDLPPVLDVETTGKQSPQELKTAVKTWLDRVEAHYGVKPILYTSYKFKKRYLSDSIFNAYPYWIAHYYVDSVRYEGKWHFWQHTDVGTVPGIEEEVDLNVFNGTMEELLELTLKTPCIER
;
A
#
# COMPACT_ATOMS: atom_id res chain seq x y z
N PHE A 1 -15.29 -6.59 5.17
CA PHE A 1 -14.75 -7.77 4.48
C PHE A 1 -13.31 -8.02 4.93
N PHE A 2 -12.33 -7.18 4.54
CA PHE A 2 -10.91 -7.33 4.88
C PHE A 2 -10.63 -7.76 6.33
N ILE A 3 -11.10 -6.97 7.32
CA ILE A 3 -10.93 -7.26 8.77
C ILE A 3 -11.46 -8.64 9.18
N ARG A 4 -12.53 -9.14 8.56
CA ARG A 4 -13.09 -10.47 8.87
C ARG A 4 -12.28 -11.62 8.28
N THR A 5 -11.47 -11.34 7.27
CA THR A 5 -10.76 -12.35 6.48
C THR A 5 -9.29 -12.45 6.87
N VAL A 6 -8.67 -11.31 7.22
CA VAL A 6 -7.23 -11.23 7.47
C VAL A 6 -6.99 -11.23 8.97
N GLN A 7 -6.12 -12.12 9.42
CA GLN A 7 -5.54 -12.09 10.76
C GLN A 7 -4.06 -11.77 10.61
N LEU A 8 -3.58 -10.76 11.31
CA LEU A 8 -2.18 -10.36 11.26
C LEU A 8 -1.43 -10.83 12.51
N ALA A 9 -0.24 -11.36 12.28
CA ALA A 9 0.71 -11.79 13.28
C ALA A 9 1.88 -10.80 13.37
N LYS A 10 2.69 -10.98 14.43
CA LYS A 10 3.94 -10.25 14.57
C LYS A 10 4.86 -10.54 13.37
N GLY A 11 5.42 -9.48 12.79
CA GLY A 11 6.29 -9.56 11.62
C GLY A 11 5.57 -9.39 10.28
N ASP A 12 4.24 -9.39 10.26
CA ASP A 12 3.48 -9.06 9.05
C ASP A 12 3.61 -7.56 8.72
N LEU A 13 3.51 -7.23 7.43
CA LEU A 13 3.36 -5.85 7.01
C LEU A 13 1.99 -5.28 7.42
N PRO A 14 1.87 -3.95 7.56
CA PRO A 14 0.57 -3.31 7.73
C PRO A 14 -0.39 -3.67 6.59
N PRO A 15 -1.71 -3.66 6.84
CA PRO A 15 -2.72 -3.85 5.80
C PRO A 15 -2.48 -2.95 4.60
N VAL A 16 -2.69 -3.46 3.38
CA VAL A 16 -2.57 -2.67 2.15
C VAL A 16 -3.97 -2.45 1.56
N LEU A 17 -4.28 -1.20 1.20
CA LEU A 17 -5.42 -0.85 0.37
C LEU A 17 -4.95 -0.59 -1.05
N ASP A 18 -5.42 -1.42 -1.99
CA ASP A 18 -5.21 -1.23 -3.41
C ASP A 18 -6.29 -0.32 -4.02
N VAL A 19 -5.89 0.81 -4.61
CA VAL A 19 -6.79 1.75 -5.29
C VAL A 19 -6.23 2.18 -6.66
N GLU A 20 -6.80 1.61 -7.72
CA GLU A 20 -6.37 1.89 -9.10
C GLU A 20 -7.49 2.37 -10.03
N THR A 21 -8.73 2.36 -9.57
CA THR A 21 -9.90 2.78 -10.34
C THR A 21 -10.88 3.59 -9.49
N THR A 22 -11.60 4.51 -10.12
CA THR A 22 -12.72 5.22 -9.49
C THR A 22 -13.99 4.36 -9.48
N GLY A 23 -14.03 3.29 -10.26
CA GLY A 23 -15.28 2.58 -10.56
C GLY A 23 -16.33 3.55 -11.11
N LYS A 24 -17.53 3.52 -10.51
CA LYS A 24 -18.65 4.43 -10.83
C LYS A 24 -18.72 5.67 -9.93
N GLN A 25 -17.71 5.90 -9.08
CA GLN A 25 -17.72 6.97 -8.09
C GLN A 25 -17.14 8.26 -8.67
N SER A 26 -17.64 9.39 -8.19
CA SER A 26 -16.97 10.68 -8.37
C SER A 26 -15.63 10.71 -7.60
N PRO A 27 -14.70 11.62 -7.96
CA PRO A 27 -13.44 11.77 -7.23
C PRO A 27 -13.63 12.02 -5.73
N GLN A 28 -14.68 12.75 -5.33
CA GLN A 28 -14.93 13.06 -3.93
C GLN A 28 -15.47 11.85 -3.16
N GLU A 29 -16.37 11.07 -3.78
CA GLU A 29 -16.87 9.82 -3.21
C GLU A 29 -15.75 8.80 -3.07
N LEU A 30 -14.86 8.69 -4.06
CA LEU A 30 -13.67 7.84 -3.98
C LEU A 30 -12.81 8.23 -2.78
N LYS A 31 -12.43 9.51 -2.65
CA LYS A 31 -11.60 9.97 -1.52
C LYS A 31 -12.24 9.66 -0.17
N THR A 32 -13.55 9.87 -0.06
CA THR A 32 -14.32 9.59 1.16
C THR A 32 -14.32 8.09 1.47
N ALA A 33 -14.52 7.24 0.47
CA ALA A 33 -14.51 5.78 0.62
C ALA A 33 -13.12 5.26 1.02
N VAL A 34 -12.06 5.74 0.35
CA VAL A 34 -10.66 5.40 0.68
C VAL A 34 -10.35 5.79 2.12
N LYS A 35 -10.65 7.04 2.52
CA LYS A 35 -10.41 7.50 3.89
C LYS A 35 -11.20 6.69 4.92
N THR A 36 -12.46 6.39 4.64
CA THR A 36 -13.31 5.58 5.52
C THR A 36 -12.73 4.18 5.71
N TRP A 37 -12.19 3.57 4.65
CA TRP A 37 -11.54 2.26 4.75
C TRP A 37 -10.27 2.35 5.60
N LEU A 38 -9.39 3.31 5.31
CA LEU A 38 -8.13 3.51 6.01
C LEU A 38 -8.36 3.69 7.52
N ASP A 39 -9.33 4.53 7.89
CA ASP A 39 -9.65 4.80 9.29
C ASP A 39 -10.18 3.57 10.02
N ARG A 40 -11.04 2.78 9.37
CA ARG A 40 -11.60 1.56 9.97
C ARG A 40 -10.54 0.48 10.16
N VAL A 41 -9.63 0.36 9.21
CA VAL A 41 -8.57 -0.65 9.25
C VAL A 41 -7.49 -0.24 10.25
N GLU A 42 -7.11 1.04 10.28
CA GLU A 42 -6.21 1.58 11.31
C GLU A 42 -6.79 1.38 12.71
N ALA A 43 -8.07 1.71 12.92
CA ALA A 43 -8.72 1.54 14.21
C ALA A 43 -8.77 0.07 14.67
N HIS A 44 -8.82 -0.87 13.73
CA HIS A 44 -8.86 -2.31 14.05
C HIS A 44 -7.47 -2.89 14.33
N TYR A 45 -6.47 -2.57 13.51
CA TYR A 45 -5.14 -3.17 13.63
C TYR A 45 -4.15 -2.32 14.44
N GLY A 46 -4.49 -1.07 14.77
CA GLY A 46 -3.63 -0.15 15.54
C GLY A 46 -2.41 0.37 14.76
N VAL A 47 -2.33 0.12 13.46
CA VAL A 47 -1.23 0.54 12.58
C VAL A 47 -1.77 1.24 11.33
N LYS A 48 -1.02 2.20 10.80
CA LYS A 48 -1.35 2.90 9.55
C LYS A 48 -1.33 1.92 8.37
N PRO A 49 -2.44 1.71 7.65
CA PRO A 49 -2.43 0.91 6.44
C PRO A 49 -1.60 1.55 5.33
N ILE A 50 -1.02 0.72 4.48
CA ILE A 50 -0.31 1.14 3.26
C ILE A 50 -1.32 1.41 2.16
N LEU A 51 -1.16 2.51 1.43
CA LEU A 51 -1.98 2.86 0.28
C LEU A 51 -1.22 2.52 -1.00
N TYR A 52 -1.66 1.46 -1.70
CA TYR A 52 -1.16 1.07 -3.00
C TYR A 52 -1.96 1.76 -4.12
N THR A 53 -1.26 2.29 -5.12
CA THR A 53 -1.87 2.90 -6.31
C THR A 53 -0.84 3.14 -7.42
N SER A 54 -1.28 3.24 -8.67
CA SER A 54 -0.39 3.68 -9.76
C SER A 54 -0.01 5.15 -9.63
N TYR A 55 1.21 5.51 -10.10
CA TYR A 55 1.71 6.89 -10.08
C TYR A 55 0.73 7.89 -10.72
N LYS A 56 0.16 7.53 -11.87
CA LYS A 56 -0.81 8.37 -12.60
C LYS A 56 -2.10 8.55 -11.79
N PHE A 57 -2.61 7.48 -11.19
CA PHE A 57 -3.84 7.52 -10.40
C PHE A 57 -3.66 8.35 -9.12
N LYS A 58 -2.54 8.17 -8.42
CA LYS A 58 -2.18 8.99 -7.27
C LYS A 58 -2.22 10.47 -7.61
N LYS A 59 -1.48 10.89 -8.65
CA LYS A 59 -1.38 12.31 -9.02
C LYS A 59 -2.75 12.92 -9.28
N ARG A 60 -3.65 12.15 -9.90
CA ARG A 60 -4.98 12.62 -10.29
C ARG A 60 -5.99 12.64 -9.14
N TYR A 61 -5.99 11.64 -8.25
CA TYR A 61 -7.10 11.42 -7.30
C TYR A 61 -6.69 11.40 -5.82
N LEU A 62 -5.43 11.05 -5.51
CA LEU A 62 -4.97 10.77 -4.14
C LEU A 62 -3.80 11.67 -3.71
N SER A 63 -3.68 12.86 -4.29
CA SER A 63 -2.66 13.87 -3.89
C SER A 63 -3.09 14.76 -2.73
N ASP A 64 -4.25 14.49 -2.14
CA ASP A 64 -4.80 15.28 -1.05
C ASP A 64 -4.00 15.05 0.24
N SER A 65 -3.77 16.13 1.00
CA SER A 65 -2.95 16.11 2.21
C SER A 65 -3.45 15.13 3.27
N ILE A 66 -4.75 14.82 3.27
CA ILE A 66 -5.37 13.83 4.17
C ILE A 66 -4.76 12.43 4.04
N PHE A 67 -4.10 12.12 2.92
CA PHE A 67 -3.46 10.83 2.68
C PHE A 67 -1.95 10.81 2.97
N ASN A 68 -1.33 11.97 3.21
CA ASN A 68 0.12 12.07 3.44
C ASN A 68 0.59 11.37 4.73
N ALA A 69 -0.34 11.10 5.65
CA ALA A 69 -0.05 10.37 6.89
C ALA A 69 0.11 8.85 6.67
N TYR A 70 -0.27 8.33 5.50
CA TYR A 70 -0.20 6.90 5.19
C TYR A 70 1.05 6.56 4.36
N PRO A 71 1.69 5.39 4.60
CA PRO A 71 2.75 4.91 3.74
C PRO A 71 2.21 4.60 2.34
N TYR A 72 2.93 5.03 1.31
CA TYR A 72 2.56 4.76 -0.08
C TYR A 72 3.36 3.61 -0.69
N TRP A 73 2.65 2.78 -1.44
CA TRP A 73 3.18 1.80 -2.37
C TRP A 73 2.80 2.21 -3.80
N ILE A 74 3.78 2.61 -4.60
CA ILE A 74 3.51 3.21 -5.91
C ILE A 74 3.85 2.22 -7.02
N ALA A 75 2.89 1.91 -7.87
CA ALA A 75 3.15 1.23 -9.13
C ALA A 75 3.59 2.23 -10.20
N HIS A 76 4.79 2.01 -10.75
CA HIS A 76 5.32 2.81 -11.83
C HIS A 76 6.31 1.99 -12.65
N TYR A 77 5.80 1.34 -13.68
CA TYR A 77 6.56 0.38 -14.48
C TYR A 77 7.39 1.04 -15.58
N TYR A 78 8.38 0.30 -16.08
CA TYR A 78 9.15 0.64 -17.30
C TYR A 78 9.83 2.01 -17.26
N VAL A 79 10.30 2.42 -16.08
CA VAL A 79 11.11 3.63 -15.87
C VAL A 79 12.42 3.26 -15.21
N ASP A 80 13.51 3.90 -15.66
CA ASP A 80 14.87 3.64 -15.13
C ASP A 80 15.02 4.02 -13.64
N SER A 81 14.13 4.87 -13.14
CA SER A 81 14.05 5.24 -11.72
C SER A 81 12.68 5.79 -11.35
N VAL A 82 12.32 5.70 -10.07
CA VAL A 82 11.11 6.32 -9.53
C VAL A 82 11.21 7.83 -9.70
N ARG A 83 10.46 8.38 -10.66
CA ARG A 83 10.32 9.84 -10.86
C ARG A 83 9.32 10.50 -9.91
N TYR A 84 8.76 9.76 -8.96
CA TYR A 84 7.81 10.32 -8.00
C TYR A 84 8.56 11.08 -6.91
N GLU A 85 8.38 12.40 -6.88
CA GLU A 85 9.09 13.32 -5.97
C GLU A 85 8.53 13.32 -4.53
N GLY A 86 7.36 12.73 -4.28
CA GLY A 86 6.79 12.67 -2.93
C GLY A 86 7.26 11.44 -2.15
N LYS A 87 6.94 11.39 -0.85
CA LYS A 87 7.29 10.24 0.00
C LYS A 87 6.59 8.96 -0.49
N TRP A 88 7.36 7.90 -0.67
CA TRP A 88 6.90 6.53 -0.96
C TRP A 88 7.77 5.53 -0.17
N HIS A 89 7.21 4.37 0.16
CA HIS A 89 7.88 3.32 0.93
C HIS A 89 8.12 2.08 0.07
N PHE A 90 7.18 1.76 -0.82
CA PHE A 90 7.32 0.65 -1.76
C PHE A 90 7.14 1.15 -3.19
N TRP A 91 7.92 0.58 -4.11
CA TRP A 91 7.79 0.79 -5.54
C TRP A 91 7.61 -0.55 -6.22
N GLN A 92 6.47 -0.74 -6.85
CA GLN A 92 6.27 -1.86 -7.78
C GLN A 92 6.81 -1.42 -9.15
N HIS A 93 7.93 -2.02 -9.55
CA HIS A 93 8.70 -1.57 -10.71
C HIS A 93 8.43 -2.39 -11.97
N THR A 94 7.86 -3.58 -11.83
CA THR A 94 7.44 -4.42 -12.95
C THR A 94 6.35 -5.39 -12.50
N ASP A 95 5.47 -5.73 -13.44
CA ASP A 95 4.44 -6.76 -13.38
C ASP A 95 4.84 -8.06 -14.10
N VAL A 96 6.01 -8.06 -14.76
CA VAL A 96 6.51 -9.16 -15.60
C VAL A 96 7.87 -9.70 -15.10
N GLY A 97 8.05 -9.70 -13.78
CA GLY A 97 9.25 -10.21 -13.16
C GLY A 97 9.34 -11.73 -13.19
N THR A 98 10.55 -12.25 -12.94
CA THR A 98 10.80 -13.69 -12.78
C THR A 98 11.53 -13.94 -11.47
N VAL A 99 10.99 -14.83 -10.64
CA VAL A 99 11.58 -15.24 -9.37
C VAL A 99 11.67 -16.75 -9.34
N PRO A 100 12.84 -17.36 -9.03
CA PRO A 100 12.94 -18.80 -8.84
C PRO A 100 11.88 -19.30 -7.84
N GLY A 101 11.02 -20.22 -8.29
CA GLY A 101 9.91 -20.75 -7.49
C GLY A 101 8.52 -20.20 -7.85
N ILE A 102 8.44 -19.25 -8.78
CA ILE A 102 7.19 -18.79 -9.39
C ILE A 102 7.26 -19.06 -10.89
N GLU A 103 6.29 -19.78 -11.43
CA GLU A 103 6.29 -20.19 -12.85
C GLU A 103 5.81 -19.06 -13.77
N GLU A 104 4.87 -18.25 -13.28
CA GLU A 104 4.28 -17.13 -14.00
C GLU A 104 5.06 -15.82 -13.81
N GLU A 105 4.73 -14.84 -14.66
CA GLU A 105 5.12 -13.44 -14.46
C GLU A 105 4.61 -12.92 -13.11
N VAL A 106 5.48 -12.22 -12.37
CA VAL A 106 5.18 -11.76 -11.02
C VAL A 106 5.60 -10.32 -10.78
N ASP A 107 4.81 -9.62 -9.98
CA ASP A 107 5.10 -8.27 -9.53
C ASP A 107 6.36 -8.21 -8.66
N LEU A 108 7.30 -7.32 -9.01
CA LEU A 108 8.51 -7.07 -8.23
C LEU A 108 8.50 -5.69 -7.59
N ASN A 109 8.99 -5.65 -6.35
CA ASN A 109 8.87 -4.50 -5.48
C ASN A 109 10.19 -4.16 -4.81
N VAL A 110 10.43 -2.86 -4.69
CA VAL A 110 11.57 -2.30 -3.95
C VAL A 110 11.05 -1.54 -2.74
N PHE A 111 11.64 -1.78 -1.58
CA PHE A 111 11.44 -0.97 -0.39
C PHE A 111 12.43 0.21 -0.38
N ASN A 112 11.94 1.41 -0.10
CA ASN A 112 12.74 2.62 -0.01
C ASN A 112 13.35 2.77 1.39
N GLY A 113 14.35 1.96 1.69
CA GLY A 113 15.04 1.97 2.97
C GLY A 113 15.89 0.73 3.20
N THR A 114 16.40 0.60 4.41
CA THR A 114 17.16 -0.52 4.91
C THR A 114 16.25 -1.68 5.33
N MET A 115 16.85 -2.86 5.52
CA MET A 115 16.13 -4.01 6.10
C MET A 115 15.62 -3.71 7.52
N GLU A 116 16.37 -2.94 8.31
CA GLU A 116 15.96 -2.55 9.66
C GLU A 116 14.69 -1.69 9.62
N GLU A 117 14.64 -0.67 8.75
CA GLU A 117 13.46 0.17 8.55
C GLU A 117 12.26 -0.63 8.02
N LEU A 118 12.49 -1.63 7.15
CA LEU A 118 11.43 -2.53 6.70
C LEU A 118 10.86 -3.35 7.86
N LEU A 119 11.73 -3.92 8.71
CA LEU A 119 11.31 -4.66 9.89
C LEU A 119 10.61 -3.75 10.90
N GLU A 120 11.02 -2.48 11.02
CA GLU A 120 10.33 -1.45 11.83
C GLU A 120 8.90 -1.20 11.38
N LEU A 121 8.63 -1.24 10.07
CA LEU A 121 7.29 -1.08 9.51
C LEU A 121 6.35 -2.26 9.85
N THR A 122 6.88 -3.44 10.15
CA THR A 122 6.08 -4.63 10.47
C THR A 122 5.40 -4.55 11.84
N LEU A 123 4.32 -5.30 12.01
CA LEU A 123 3.61 -5.41 13.27
C LEU A 123 4.50 -5.95 14.38
N LYS A 124 4.57 -5.22 15.49
CA LYS A 124 5.39 -5.58 16.66
C LYS A 124 4.72 -6.56 17.61
N THR A 125 3.39 -6.55 17.61
CA THR A 125 2.53 -7.36 18.48
C THR A 125 1.38 -7.88 17.61
N PRO A 126 0.90 -9.13 17.81
CA PRO A 126 -0.32 -9.59 17.16
C PRO A 126 -1.49 -8.65 17.48
N CYS A 127 -2.32 -8.34 16.49
CA CYS A 127 -3.42 -7.37 16.65
C CYS A 127 -4.59 -7.89 17.50
N ILE A 128 -4.61 -9.18 17.86
CA ILE A 128 -5.66 -9.79 18.69
C ILE A 128 -5.01 -10.78 19.66
N GLU A 129 -5.03 -10.46 20.96
CA GLU A 129 -4.95 -11.48 22.01
C GLU A 129 -6.24 -12.32 21.94
N ARG A 130 -6.10 -13.65 21.92
CA ARG A 130 -7.23 -14.58 21.93
C ARG A 130 -8.02 -14.47 23.23
#